data_AF-A0A2H0HHX5-F1
#
_entry.id   AF-A0A2H0HHX5-F1
#
_cell.length_a   1.000
_cell.length_b   1.000
_cell.length_c   1.000
_cell.angle_alpha   90.00
_cell.angle_beta   90.00
_cell.angle_gamma   90.00
#
_symmetry.space_group_name_H-M   'P 1'
#
loop_
_entity.id
_entity.type
_entity.pdbx_description
1 polymer ?
#
loop_
_entity_poly.entity_id
_entity_poly.type
_entity_poly.pdbx_seq_one_letter_code
_entity_poly.pdbx_strand_id
1 'polypeptide(L)'
;MTQFQDVLRKENGKASILAINMDLPEFRFLAEKNLPTLPTGQAGGQAGWKEIYDYIIKHLKKNVINYVFIDEVQNVPQFEKLLEGLYVHPNIDLYVTGSNAFLLSSELATLLTGRAYEINVLPFSFAEYLEFTGKTT
;
A
#
# COMPACT_ATOMS: atom_id res chain seq x y z
N MET A 1 1.71 -10.12 -0.52
CA MET A 1 0.97 -9.51 -1.66
C MET A 1 1.24 -10.18 -3.02
N THR A 2 2.47 -10.64 -3.30
CA THR A 2 2.88 -11.21 -4.61
C THR A 2 2.00 -12.36 -5.13
N GLN A 3 1.64 -13.33 -4.29
CA GLN A 3 0.80 -14.47 -4.71
C GLN A 3 -0.57 -14.04 -5.22
N PHE A 4 -1.19 -13.02 -4.62
CA PHE A 4 -2.47 -12.50 -5.08
C PHE A 4 -2.35 -11.76 -6.41
N GLN A 5 -1.25 -11.01 -6.60
CA GLN A 5 -0.95 -10.39 -7.90
C GLN A 5 -0.78 -11.45 -8.99
N ASP A 6 -0.12 -12.58 -8.69
CA ASP A 6 0.08 -13.67 -9.65
C ASP A 6 -1.25 -14.33 -10.06
N VAL A 7 -2.17 -14.53 -9.11
CA VAL A 7 -3.53 -15.01 -9.38
C VAL A 7 -4.26 -14.05 -10.33
N LEU A 8 -4.23 -12.74 -10.06
CA LEU A 8 -4.87 -11.74 -10.91
C LEU A 8 -4.27 -11.69 -12.32
N ARG A 9 -2.95 -11.84 -12.44
CA ARG A 9 -2.28 -11.92 -13.75
C ARG A 9 -2.73 -13.15 -14.55
N LYS A 10 -2.93 -14.27 -13.86
CA LYS A 10 -3.33 -15.54 -14.46
C LYS A 10 -4.80 -15.54 -14.90
N GLU A 11 -5.69 -14.96 -14.10
CA GLU A 11 -7.13 -14.89 -14.42
C GLU A 11 -7.47 -13.76 -15.39
N ASN A 12 -6.77 -12.63 -15.31
CA ASN A 12 -6.99 -11.46 -16.16
C ASN A 12 -5.70 -11.03 -16.86
N GLY A 13 -5.41 -11.63 -18.02
CA GLY A 13 -4.22 -11.31 -18.82
C GLY A 13 -4.12 -9.85 -19.33
N LYS A 14 -5.17 -9.04 -19.18
CA LYS A 14 -5.20 -7.60 -19.47
C LYS A 14 -5.22 -6.70 -18.22
N ALA A 15 -5.20 -7.29 -17.01
CA ALA A 15 -5.23 -6.54 -15.77
C ALA A 15 -4.05 -5.55 -15.71
N SER A 16 -4.38 -4.28 -15.45
CA SER A 16 -3.36 -3.29 -15.12
C SER A 16 -3.06 -3.44 -13.63
N ILE A 17 -1.85 -3.91 -13.31
CA ILE A 17 -1.43 -4.14 -11.92
C ILE A 17 -0.25 -3.22 -11.64
N LEU A 18 -0.43 -2.35 -10.64
CA LEU A 18 0.62 -1.50 -10.09
C LEU A 18 0.85 -1.92 -8.64
N ALA A 19 2.08 -2.29 -8.31
CA ALA A 19 2.45 -2.63 -6.95
C ALA A 19 3.58 -1.72 -6.49
N ILE A 20 3.39 -1.12 -5.32
CA ILE A 20 4.33 -0.21 -4.68
C ILE A 20 4.57 -0.77 -3.29
N ASN A 21 5.85 -0.93 -2.93
CA ASN A 21 6.23 -1.28 -1.57
C ASN A 21 7.01 -0.11 -0.98
N MET A 22 6.46 0.46 0.09
CA MET A 22 6.98 1.69 0.69
C MET A 22 8.25 1.48 1.53
N ASP A 23 8.66 0.24 1.76
CA ASP A 23 9.96 -0.07 2.34
C ASP A 23 11.10 -0.07 1.31
N LEU A 24 10.79 -0.18 0.01
CA LEU A 24 11.82 -0.16 -1.02
C LEU A 24 12.45 1.24 -1.17
N PRO A 25 13.79 1.34 -1.28
CA PRO A 25 14.49 2.63 -1.28
C PRO A 25 13.98 3.60 -2.34
N GLU A 26 13.67 3.16 -3.55
CA GLU A 26 13.22 4.03 -4.64
C GLU A 26 11.90 4.75 -4.34
N PHE A 27 10.98 4.12 -3.60
CA PHE A 27 9.72 4.73 -3.21
C PHE A 27 9.87 5.60 -1.96
N ARG A 28 10.80 5.26 -1.06
CA ARG A 28 11.19 6.14 0.06
C ARG A 28 11.82 7.42 -0.46
N PHE A 29 12.79 7.31 -1.36
CA PHE A 29 13.41 8.47 -2.00
C PHE A 29 12.41 9.28 -2.83
N LEU A 30 11.45 8.62 -3.47
CA LEU A 30 10.39 9.31 -4.22
C LEU A 30 9.50 10.13 -3.28
N ALA A 31 9.11 9.58 -2.13
CA ALA A 31 8.42 10.35 -1.11
C ALA A 31 9.29 11.55 -0.69
N GLU A 32 10.59 11.34 -0.48
CA GLU A 32 11.58 12.34 -0.05
C GLU A 32 11.95 13.42 -1.10
N LYS A 33 11.56 13.25 -2.37
CA LYS A 33 12.16 13.97 -3.51
C LYS A 33 11.89 15.49 -3.56
N ASN A 34 10.86 16.00 -2.88
CA ASN A 34 10.45 17.42 -2.93
C ASN A 34 10.58 18.16 -1.59
N LEU A 35 11.38 17.62 -0.67
CA LEU A 35 11.55 18.18 0.64
C LEU A 35 12.32 19.52 0.56
N PRO A 36 11.80 20.65 1.11
CA PRO A 36 12.61 21.84 1.28
C PRO A 36 13.80 21.49 2.17
N THR A 37 15.01 21.75 1.71
CA THR A 37 16.17 21.72 2.60
C THR A 37 16.00 22.86 3.60
N LEU A 38 15.88 22.57 4.90
CA LEU A 38 15.95 23.65 5.90
C LEU A 38 17.34 24.30 5.83
N PRO A 39 17.47 25.58 6.21
CA PRO A 39 18.76 26.26 6.33
C PRO A 39 19.77 25.56 7.27
N THR A 40 19.32 24.58 8.06
CA THR A 40 20.12 23.75 8.98
C THR A 40 20.77 22.52 8.32
N GLY A 41 20.56 22.28 7.02
CA GLY A 41 21.05 21.06 6.34
C GLY A 41 20.29 19.79 6.76
N GLN A 42 19.21 19.95 7.54
CA GLN A 42 18.27 18.89 7.85
C GLN A 42 17.13 18.95 6.84
N ALA A 43 16.66 17.79 6.39
CA ALA A 43 15.43 17.67 5.64
C ALA A 43 14.28 18.23 6.50
N GLY A 44 13.74 19.41 6.15
CA GLY A 44 12.56 19.94 6.83
C GLY A 44 11.41 20.23 5.88
N GLY A 45 10.46 19.33 5.96
CA GLY A 45 9.24 19.28 5.19
C GLY A 45 8.79 17.82 5.19
N GLN A 46 7.50 17.57 5.31
CA GLN A 46 6.98 16.23 5.09
C GLN A 46 6.94 16.00 3.58
N ALA A 47 7.89 15.21 3.10
CA ALA A 47 7.71 14.37 1.93
C ALA A 47 6.33 13.70 1.95
N GLY A 48 5.47 14.04 0.99
CA GLY A 48 4.03 13.84 1.13
C GLY A 48 3.52 12.61 0.42
N TRP A 49 2.34 12.16 0.86
CA TRP A 49 1.45 11.29 0.08
C TRP A 49 1.26 11.73 -1.38
N LYS A 50 1.44 13.02 -1.71
CA LYS A 50 1.20 13.59 -3.02
C LYS A 50 2.15 13.05 -4.09
N GLU A 51 3.43 12.90 -3.78
CA GLU A 51 4.43 12.36 -4.72
C GLU A 51 4.09 10.92 -5.13
N ILE A 52 3.66 10.12 -4.15
CA ILE A 52 3.21 8.74 -4.37
C ILE A 52 1.90 8.71 -5.16
N TYR A 53 0.96 9.59 -4.82
CA TYR A 53 -0.29 9.75 -5.57
C TYR A 53 -0.02 10.09 -7.04
N ASP A 54 0.75 11.13 -7.32
CA ASP A 54 1.09 11.58 -8.67
C ASP A 54 1.81 10.48 -9.46
N TYR A 55 2.70 9.73 -8.79
CA TYR A 55 3.34 8.55 -9.38
C TYR A 55 2.31 7.50 -9.76
N ILE A 56 1.38 7.13 -8.87
CA ILE A 56 0.36 6.13 -9.15
C ILE A 56 -0.49 6.56 -10.34
N ILE A 57 -1.05 7.77 -10.30
CA ILE A 57 -1.94 8.30 -11.36
C ILE A 57 -1.23 8.28 -12.73
N LYS A 58 0.05 8.65 -12.77
CA LYS A 58 0.84 8.64 -14.02
C LYS A 58 1.00 7.25 -14.63
N HIS A 59 0.98 6.20 -13.82
CA HIS A 59 1.16 4.82 -14.27
C HIS A 59 -0.16 4.06 -14.48
N LEU A 60 -1.31 4.70 -14.25
CA LEU A 60 -2.61 4.09 -14.53
C LEU A 60 -2.86 3.98 -16.03
N LYS A 61 -3.45 2.86 -16.43
CA LYS A 61 -3.95 2.65 -17.79
C LYS A 61 -5.38 3.17 -17.90
N LYS A 62 -5.65 3.89 -19.00
CA LYS A 62 -7.00 4.40 -19.30
C LYS A 62 -7.94 3.28 -19.73
N ASN A 63 -9.23 3.43 -19.43
CA ASN A 63 -10.32 2.54 -19.85
C ASN A 63 -10.20 1.08 -19.39
N VAL A 64 -9.43 0.81 -18.33
CA VAL A 64 -9.32 -0.51 -17.70
C VAL A 64 -9.30 -0.34 -16.19
N ILE A 65 -9.70 -1.38 -15.46
CA ILE A 65 -9.53 -1.45 -14.01
C ILE A 65 -8.04 -1.59 -13.70
N ASN A 66 -7.54 -0.72 -12.81
CA ASN A 66 -6.18 -0.72 -12.31
C ASN A 66 -6.19 -1.27 -10.87
N TYR A 67 -5.59 -2.43 -10.69
CA TYR A 67 -5.36 -3.01 -9.37
C TYR A 67 -4.10 -2.35 -8.79
N VAL A 68 -4.29 -1.54 -7.76
CA VAL A 68 -3.22 -0.80 -7.10
C VAL A 68 -2.95 -1.43 -5.74
N PHE A 69 -1.73 -1.93 -5.58
CA PHE A 69 -1.23 -2.54 -4.36
C PHE A 69 -0.25 -1.60 -3.68
N ILE A 70 -0.51 -1.24 -2.42
CA ILE A 70 0.37 -0.44 -1.59
C ILE A 70 0.78 -1.27 -0.37
N ASP A 71 2.04 -1.67 -0.34
CA ASP A 71 2.63 -2.43 0.75
C ASP A 71 3.27 -1.47 1.78
N GLU A 72 3.05 -1.73 3.06
CA GLU A 72 3.60 -0.96 4.19
C GLU A 72 3.23 0.54 4.13
N VAL A 73 1.95 0.81 3.88
CA VAL A 73 1.44 2.16 3.61
C VAL A 73 1.70 3.17 4.73
N GLN A 74 1.84 2.70 5.97
CA GLN A 74 2.11 3.55 7.14
C GLN A 74 3.47 4.27 7.05
N ASN A 75 4.35 3.84 6.14
CA ASN A 75 5.60 4.52 5.85
C ASN A 75 5.41 5.80 5.02
N VAL A 76 4.19 6.07 4.52
CA VAL A 76 3.85 7.32 3.83
C VAL A 76 3.32 8.34 4.84
N PRO A 77 3.93 9.53 4.95
CA PRO A 77 3.37 10.60 5.77
C PRO A 77 2.00 11.06 5.25
N GLN A 78 1.02 11.14 6.16
CA GLN A 78 -0.39 11.47 5.84
C GLN A 78 -1.00 10.53 4.79
N PHE A 79 -0.69 9.24 4.88
CA PHE A 79 -1.17 8.22 3.95
C PHE A 79 -2.70 8.15 3.85
N GLU A 80 -3.44 8.62 4.84
CA GLU A 80 -4.90 8.72 4.81
C GLU A 80 -5.36 9.52 3.59
N LYS A 81 -4.67 10.64 3.29
CA LYS A 81 -4.95 11.48 2.11
C LYS A 81 -4.59 10.78 0.80
N LEU A 82 -3.54 9.94 0.80
CA LEU A 82 -3.20 9.08 -0.35
C LEU A 82 -4.39 8.15 -0.65
N LEU A 83 -4.85 7.44 0.38
CA LEU A 83 -5.91 6.45 0.26
C LEU A 83 -7.23 7.10 -0.16
N GLU A 84 -7.61 8.22 0.45
CA GLU A 84 -8.81 8.98 0.04
C GLU A 84 -8.74 9.40 -1.42
N GLY A 85 -7.62 9.97 -1.85
CA GLY A 85 -7.42 10.43 -3.23
C GLY A 85 -7.50 9.28 -4.25
N LEU A 86 -6.87 8.14 -3.94
CA LEU A 86 -6.91 6.97 -4.82
C LEU A 86 -8.28 6.31 -4.86
N TYR A 87 -8.97 6.25 -3.71
CA TYR A 87 -10.30 5.65 -3.61
C TYR A 87 -11.35 6.39 -4.46
N VAL A 88 -11.28 7.73 -4.53
CA VAL A 88 -12.23 8.52 -5.35
C VAL A 88 -11.88 8.50 -6.84
N HIS A 89 -10.68 8.03 -7.21
CA HIS A 89 -10.25 8.01 -8.60
C HIS A 89 -10.93 6.85 -9.36
N PRO A 90 -11.55 7.11 -10.52
CA PRO A 90 -12.25 6.06 -11.26
C PRO A 90 -11.28 4.98 -11.75
N ASN A 91 -11.79 3.75 -11.85
CA ASN A 91 -11.07 2.59 -12.35
C ASN A 91 -9.81 2.21 -11.54
N ILE A 92 -9.82 2.48 -10.24
CA ILE A 92 -8.84 1.95 -9.28
C ILE A 92 -9.55 0.92 -8.40
N ASP A 93 -8.94 -0.25 -8.25
CA ASP A 93 -9.25 -1.22 -7.21
C ASP A 93 -8.05 -1.28 -6.26
N LEU A 94 -8.25 -0.85 -5.01
CA LEU A 94 -7.18 -0.47 -4.09
C LEU A 94 -6.99 -1.53 -3.00
N TYR A 95 -5.76 -2.01 -2.87
CA TYR A 95 -5.36 -3.00 -1.88
C TYR A 95 -4.17 -2.48 -1.11
N VAL A 96 -4.24 -2.58 0.22
CA VAL A 96 -3.29 -1.94 1.11
C VAL A 96 -2.86 -2.93 2.17
N THR A 97 -1.58 -2.90 2.55
CA THR A 97 -1.06 -3.66 3.70
C THR A 97 -0.36 -2.72 4.67
N GLY A 98 -0.20 -3.22 5.89
CA GLY A 98 0.68 -2.66 6.88
C GLY A 98 0.88 -3.66 8.01
N SER A 99 2.11 -3.73 8.50
CA SER A 99 2.53 -4.68 9.54
C SER A 99 2.19 -4.25 10.97
N ASN A 100 1.65 -3.04 11.15
CA ASN A 100 1.34 -2.47 12.46
C ASN A 100 -0.17 -2.26 12.65
N ALA A 101 -0.64 -2.40 13.88
CA ALA A 101 -1.99 -2.03 14.33
C ALA A 101 -2.32 -0.54 14.09
N PHE A 102 -1.37 0.26 13.60
CA PHE A 102 -1.58 1.64 13.19
C PHE A 102 -2.62 1.79 12.06
N LEU A 103 -2.75 0.77 11.18
CA LEU A 103 -3.85 0.74 10.20
C LEU A 103 -5.24 0.58 10.85
N LEU A 104 -5.29 0.12 12.09
CA LEU A 104 -6.51 -0.02 12.89
C LEU A 104 -6.73 1.19 13.79
N SER A 105 -5.95 2.26 13.63
CA SER A 105 -6.18 3.51 14.36
C SER A 105 -7.60 4.03 14.08
N SER A 106 -8.21 4.63 15.10
CA SER A 106 -9.60 5.08 15.09
C SER A 106 -9.95 5.98 13.89
N GLU A 107 -8.99 6.76 13.41
CA GLU A 107 -9.14 7.64 12.24
C GLU A 107 -9.25 6.85 10.94
N LEU A 108 -8.36 5.87 10.70
CA LEU A 108 -8.42 5.03 9.51
C LEU A 108 -9.66 4.13 9.52
N ALA A 109 -10.00 3.56 10.68
CA ALA A 109 -11.22 2.79 10.84
C ALA A 109 -12.47 3.61 10.46
N THR A 110 -12.52 4.89 10.85
CA THR A 110 -13.61 5.80 10.46
C THR A 110 -13.62 6.08 8.96
N LEU A 111 -12.45 6.33 8.37
CA LEU A 111 -12.26 6.63 6.96
C LEU A 111 -12.65 5.44 6.05
N LEU A 112 -12.40 4.22 6.54
CA LEU A 112 -12.68 2.95 5.87
C LEU A 112 -14.07 2.38 6.21
N THR A 113 -14.80 2.95 7.18
CA THR A 113 -16.09 2.41 7.64
C THR A 113 -17.08 2.27 6.48
N GLY A 114 -17.42 1.02 6.15
CA GLY A 114 -18.36 0.67 5.06
C GLY A 114 -17.81 0.83 3.64
N ARG A 115 -16.52 1.18 3.48
CA ARG A 115 -15.88 1.43 2.18
C ARG A 115 -14.73 0.48 1.85
N ALA A 116 -14.24 -0.27 2.84
CA ALA A 116 -13.19 -1.27 2.67
C ALA A 116 -13.51 -2.55 3.43
N TYR A 117 -12.85 -3.62 3.01
CA TYR A 117 -12.83 -4.90 3.72
C TYR A 117 -11.49 -5.06 4.42
N GLU A 118 -11.53 -5.18 5.73
CA GLU A 118 -10.34 -5.44 6.55
C GLU A 118 -10.12 -6.95 6.68
N ILE A 119 -8.88 -7.38 6.45
CA ILE A 119 -8.47 -8.77 6.61
C ILE A 119 -7.28 -8.78 7.58
N ASN A 120 -7.52 -9.29 8.79
CA ASN A 120 -6.47 -9.48 9.79
C ASN A 120 -5.71 -10.77 9.50
N VAL A 121 -4.43 -10.64 9.17
CA VAL A 121 -3.52 -11.78 8.98
C VAL A 121 -2.78 -12.03 10.28
N LEU A 122 -3.09 -13.14 10.94
CA LEU A 122 -2.40 -13.55 12.17
C LEU A 122 -1.10 -14.31 11.84
N PRO A 123 -0.10 -14.28 12.75
CA PRO A 123 1.02 -15.21 12.67
C PRO A 123 0.53 -16.66 12.72
N PHE A 124 1.36 -17.59 12.25
CA PHE A 124 1.07 -19.02 12.37
C PHE A 124 0.79 -19.40 13.83
N SER A 125 -0.29 -20.14 14.02
CA SER A 125 -0.48 -20.95 15.22
C SER A 125 0.66 -21.98 15.33
N PHE A 126 0.87 -22.49 16.54
CA PHE A 126 1.90 -23.51 16.75
C PHE A 126 1.69 -24.76 15.87
N ALA A 127 0.43 -25.13 15.62
CA ALA A 127 0.08 -26.24 14.73
C ALA A 127 0.48 -25.94 13.27
N GLU A 128 0.11 -24.77 12.74
CA GLU A 128 0.49 -24.34 11.39
C GLU A 128 2.01 -24.24 11.24
N TYR A 129 2.72 -23.80 12.28
CA TYR A 129 4.19 -23.79 12.28
C TYR A 129 4.79 -25.19 12.19
N LEU A 130 4.26 -26.17 12.93
CA LEU A 130 4.74 -27.55 12.86
C LEU A 130 4.48 -28.19 11.49
N GLU A 131 3.30 -27.95 10.93
CA GLU A 131 2.95 -28.38 9.57
C GLU A 131 3.87 -27.76 8.53
N PHE A 132 4.07 -26.44 8.59
CA PHE A 132 4.96 -25.71 7.68
C PHE A 132 6.42 -26.19 7.77
N THR A 133 6.90 -26.52 8.97
CA THR A 133 8.30 -26.98 9.17
C THR A 133 8.50 -28.47 8.93
N GLY A 134 7.44 -29.23 8.60
CA GLY A 134 7.50 -30.67 8.42
C GLY A 134 7.84 -31.43 9.71
N LYS A 135 7.67 -30.80 10.87
CA LYS A 135 7.85 -31.41 12.20
C LYS A 135 6.51 -31.93 12.70
N THR A 136 5.94 -32.89 11.98
CA THR A 136 4.75 -33.58 12.45
C THR A 136 5.18 -34.67 13.44
N THR A 137 4.62 -34.63 14.65
CA THR A 137 4.78 -35.68 15.68
C THR A 137 4.12 -36.98 15.23
#